data_AF-A0A0P0WAW3-F1
#
_entry.id   AF-A0A0P0WAW3-F1
#
_cell.length_a   1.000
_cell.length_b   1.000
_cell.length_c   1.000
_cell.angle_alpha   90.00
_cell.angle_beta   90.00
_cell.angle_gamma   90.00
#
_symmetry.space_group_name_H-M   'P 1'
#
loop_
_entity.id
_entity.type
_entity.pdbx_description
1 polymer ?
#
loop_
_entity_poly.entity_id
_entity_poly.type
_entity_poly.pdbx_seq_one_letter_code
_entity_poly.pdbx_strand_id
1 'polypeptide(L)'
;MGAGHDYYERGNVDVFSGRAPCLPSPPCRMNLTSDGAGAHHGWYCKSVEVTATGPHAGCAKAAFDVEQWLATDAPPYQLYAERSVCAKSRPGGEEER
;
A
#
# COMPACT_ATOMS: atom_id res chain seq x y z
N MET A 1 0.72 15.65 -5.38
CA MET A 1 -0.35 16.20 -6.24
C MET A 1 -1.07 17.33 -5.51
N GLY A 2 -1.76 18.21 -6.23
CA GLY A 2 -2.30 19.49 -5.70
C GLY A 2 -3.82 19.59 -5.75
N ALA A 3 -4.34 20.75 -5.36
CA ALA A 3 -5.77 21.06 -5.42
C ALA A 3 -6.29 20.97 -6.87
N GLY A 4 -7.47 20.37 -7.05
CA GLY A 4 -8.10 20.20 -8.35
C GLY A 4 -7.58 19.04 -9.19
N HIS A 5 -6.64 18.24 -8.67
CA HIS A 5 -6.27 16.98 -9.32
C HIS A 5 -7.35 15.92 -9.07
N ASP A 6 -7.67 15.17 -10.13
CA ASP A 6 -8.55 14.01 -10.09
C ASP A 6 -7.74 12.76 -9.79
N TYR A 7 -7.87 12.28 -8.56
CA TYR A 7 -7.09 11.16 -8.03
C TYR A 7 -7.76 9.82 -8.38
N TYR A 8 -6.97 8.76 -8.43
CA TYR A 8 -7.39 7.37 -8.64
C TYR A 8 -7.94 7.08 -10.04
N GLU A 9 -7.60 7.94 -11.00
CA GLU A 9 -7.98 7.81 -12.39
C GLU A 9 -7.21 6.72 -13.14
N ARG A 10 -7.88 6.11 -14.12
CA ARG A 10 -7.32 4.99 -14.88
C ARG A 10 -6.02 5.39 -15.58
N GLY A 11 -4.95 4.63 -15.32
CA GLY A 11 -3.65 4.81 -15.95
C GLY A 11 -2.77 5.85 -15.27
N ASN A 12 -3.24 6.50 -14.20
CA ASN A 12 -2.46 7.45 -13.43
C ASN A 12 -1.75 6.77 -12.24
N VAL A 13 -0.69 7.43 -11.78
CA VAL A 13 0.00 7.09 -10.52
C VAL A 13 -0.11 8.30 -9.60
N ASP A 14 -0.81 8.12 -8.50
CA ASP A 14 -0.96 9.15 -7.48
C ASP A 14 0.14 9.04 -6.43
N VAL A 15 0.79 10.16 -6.15
CA VAL A 15 1.89 10.23 -5.17
C VAL A 15 1.47 11.09 -3.98
N PHE A 16 1.50 10.47 -2.82
CA PHE A 16 1.20 11.08 -1.53
C PHE A 16 2.46 11.16 -0.68
N SER A 17 2.55 12.20 0.17
CA SER A 17 3.63 12.35 1.14
C SER A 17 3.04 12.79 2.47
N GLY A 18 3.63 12.29 3.56
CA GLY A 18 3.18 12.57 4.92
C GLY A 18 4.33 12.46 5.91
N ARG A 19 4.13 13.02 7.10
CA ARG A 19 5.07 12.90 8.22
C ARG A 19 4.39 12.14 9.35
N ALA A 20 5.11 11.16 9.88
CA ALA A 20 4.68 10.34 11.00
C ALA A 20 5.92 9.94 11.82
N PRO A 21 5.75 9.42 13.05
CA PRO A 21 6.83 8.74 13.75
C PRO A 21 7.46 7.66 12.87
N CYS A 22 8.75 7.42 13.05
CA CYS A 22 9.45 6.38 12.29
C CYS A 22 8.82 5.01 12.55
N LEU A 23 8.64 4.23 11.49
CA LEU A 23 8.25 2.83 11.63
C LEU A 23 9.37 2.07 12.35
N PRO A 24 9.05 1.11 13.24
CA PRO A 24 10.05 0.31 13.95
C PRO A 24 10.80 -0.64 13.00
N SER A 25 10.26 -0.89 11.81
CA SER A 25 10.83 -1.73 10.77
C SER A 25 10.50 -1.14 9.39
N PRO A 26 11.20 -1.57 8.33
CA PRO A 26 10.76 -1.32 6.96
C PRO A 26 9.27 -1.63 6.77
N PRO A 27 8.54 -0.84 5.96
CA PRO A 27 7.15 -1.15 5.63
C PRO A 27 7.06 -2.57 5.07
N CYS A 28 6.22 -3.41 5.65
CA CYS A 28 6.06 -4.78 5.14
C CYS A 28 4.62 -5.25 5.11
N ARG A 29 3.68 -4.46 5.62
CA ARG A 29 2.25 -4.70 5.55
C ARG A 29 1.54 -3.40 5.19
N MET A 30 0.54 -3.51 4.34
CA MET A 30 -0.28 -2.41 3.87
C MET A 30 -1.75 -2.81 3.95
N ASN A 31 -2.59 -1.92 4.46
CA ASN A 31 -4.03 -1.96 4.29
C ASN A 31 -4.46 -0.73 3.49
N LEU A 32 -4.95 -0.94 2.28
CA LEU A 32 -5.47 0.10 1.40
C LEU A 32 -6.99 0.07 1.48
N THR A 33 -7.61 1.18 1.82
CA THR A 33 -9.07 1.27 2.05
C THR A 33 -9.68 2.43 1.29
N SER A 34 -10.85 2.20 0.71
CA SER A 34 -11.75 3.22 0.17
C SER A 34 -12.95 3.39 1.10
N ASP A 35 -13.47 4.62 1.21
CA ASP A 35 -14.71 4.90 1.93
C ASP A 35 -15.97 4.61 1.07
N GLY A 36 -15.78 4.32 -0.22
CA GLY A 36 -16.87 4.02 -1.15
C GLY A 36 -17.78 5.20 -1.44
N ALA A 37 -17.32 6.43 -1.20
CA ALA A 37 -18.12 7.63 -1.40
C ALA A 37 -18.29 7.99 -2.89
N GLY A 38 -19.43 8.58 -3.24
CA GLY A 38 -19.74 9.03 -4.60
C GLY A 38 -20.33 7.94 -5.51
N ALA A 39 -20.87 8.38 -6.65
CA ALA A 39 -21.30 7.46 -7.70
C ALA A 39 -20.07 6.85 -8.37
N HIS A 40 -20.13 5.55 -8.70
CA HIS A 40 -19.04 4.83 -9.35
C HIS A 40 -17.69 4.93 -8.61
N HIS A 41 -17.71 4.79 -7.28
CA HIS A 41 -16.53 4.87 -6.39
C HIS A 41 -15.46 3.78 -6.62
N GLY A 42 -15.72 2.82 -7.51
CA GLY A 42 -14.86 1.67 -7.74
C GLY A 42 -13.63 2.02 -8.56
N TRP A 43 -12.44 1.66 -8.06
CA TRP A 43 -11.18 1.84 -8.78
C TRP A 43 -10.31 0.59 -8.66
N TYR A 44 -9.54 0.31 -9.71
CA TYR A 44 -8.62 -0.81 -9.76
C TYR A 44 -7.22 -0.35 -9.36
N CYS A 45 -6.71 -0.90 -8.27
CA CYS A 45 -5.34 -0.65 -7.85
C CYS A 45 -4.43 -1.79 -8.33
N LYS A 46 -3.44 -1.45 -9.16
CA LYS A 46 -2.42 -2.42 -9.57
C LYS A 46 -1.40 -2.65 -8.45
N SER A 47 -0.78 -1.58 -7.96
CA SER A 47 0.24 -1.67 -6.93
C SER A 47 0.32 -0.39 -6.10
N VAL A 48 0.88 -0.54 -4.90
CA VAL A 48 1.24 0.58 -4.02
C VAL A 48 2.72 0.44 -3.67
N GLU A 49 3.46 1.53 -3.80
CA GLU A 49 4.83 1.62 -3.35
C GLU A 49 4.94 2.58 -2.16
N VAL A 50 5.53 2.11 -1.08
CA VAL A 50 5.75 2.89 0.14
C VAL A 50 7.24 3.09 0.32
N THR A 51 7.65 4.34 0.40
CA THR A 51 9.01 4.73 0.77
C THR A 51 8.97 5.47 2.10
N ALA A 52 9.70 4.96 3.09
CA ALA A 52 9.85 5.58 4.41
C ALA A 52 11.30 6.04 4.59
N THR A 53 11.46 7.30 5.02
CA THR A 53 12.78 7.90 5.28
C THR A 53 12.71 8.71 6.57
N GLY A 54 13.87 8.92 7.21
CA GLY A 54 13.96 9.76 8.41
C GLY A 54 15.29 10.50 8.48
N PRO A 55 15.38 11.59 9.26
CA PRO A 55 16.65 12.28 9.50
C PRO A 55 17.66 11.32 10.11
N HIS A 56 18.82 11.16 9.45
CA HIS A 56 19.88 10.23 9.86
C HIS A 56 19.43 8.75 9.96
N ALA A 57 18.31 8.39 9.35
CA ALA A 57 17.82 7.02 9.28
C ALA A 57 17.92 6.50 7.83
N GLY A 58 18.14 5.19 7.68
CA GLY A 58 18.14 4.55 6.37
C GLY A 58 16.78 4.69 5.66
N CYS A 59 16.82 4.72 4.33
CA CYS A 59 15.63 4.65 3.51
C CYS A 59 15.14 3.19 3.42
N ALA A 60 13.84 2.98 3.59
CA ALA A 60 13.18 1.70 3.39
C ALA A 60 12.08 1.84 2.34
N LYS A 61 12.03 0.89 1.40
CA LYS A 61 11.04 0.85 0.33
C LYS A 61 10.39 -0.52 0.27
N ALA A 62 9.08 -0.55 0.05
CA ALA A 62 8.31 -1.75 -0.18
C ALA A 62 7.29 -1.53 -1.29
N ALA A 63 7.14 -2.55 -2.15
CA ALA A 63 6.10 -2.60 -3.17
C ALA A 63 5.08 -3.67 -2.77
N PHE A 64 3.81 -3.33 -2.93
CA PHE A 64 2.68 -4.19 -2.67
C PHE A 64 1.89 -4.36 -3.96
N ASP A 65 1.89 -5.57 -4.52
CA ASP A 65 1.04 -5.91 -5.66
C ASP A 65 -0.40 -6.08 -5.16
N VAL A 66 -1.26 -5.14 -5.52
CA VAL A 66 -2.66 -5.11 -5.09
C VAL A 66 -3.50 -5.90 -6.07
N GLU A 67 -3.44 -5.58 -7.35
CA GLU A 67 -4.18 -6.24 -8.44
C GLU A 67 -5.67 -6.47 -8.13
N GLN A 68 -6.34 -5.47 -7.57
CA GLN A 68 -7.69 -5.62 -7.02
C GLN A 68 -8.55 -4.38 -7.26
N TRP A 69 -9.84 -4.60 -7.51
CA TRP A 69 -10.86 -3.55 -7.38
C TRP A 69 -11.12 -3.24 -5.90
N LEU A 70 -11.18 -1.95 -5.58
CA LEU A 70 -11.75 -1.44 -4.33
C LEU A 70 -13.15 -0.91 -4.64
N ALA A 71 -14.12 -1.82 -4.74
CA ALA A 71 -15.47 -1.52 -5.24
C ALA A 71 -16.51 -2.48 -4.65
N THR A 72 -17.76 -2.05 -4.57
CA THR A 72 -18.90 -2.91 -4.18
C THR A 72 -19.56 -3.64 -5.35
N ASP A 73 -19.28 -3.23 -6.59
CA ASP A 73 -19.91 -3.73 -7.83
C ASP A 73 -18.97 -4.54 -8.72
N ALA A 74 -17.71 -4.74 -8.31
CA ALA A 74 -16.74 -5.59 -8.99
C ALA A 74 -16.04 -6.54 -7.99
N PRO A 75 -15.77 -7.81 -8.36
CA PRO A 75 -15.01 -8.73 -7.52
C PRO A 75 -13.66 -8.13 -7.08
N PRO A 76 -13.26 -8.30 -5.81
CA PRO A 76 -13.84 -9.18 -4.80
C PRO A 76 -15.02 -8.59 -3.99
N TYR A 77 -15.63 -7.49 -4.46
CA TYR A 77 -16.74 -6.78 -3.79
C TYR A 77 -16.32 -6.25 -2.40
N GLN A 78 -15.07 -5.80 -2.31
CA GLN A 78 -14.47 -5.27 -1.09
C GLN A 78 -13.94 -3.86 -1.35
N LEU A 79 -14.09 -3.00 -0.36
CA LEU A 79 -13.53 -1.65 -0.36
C LEU A 79 -12.14 -1.58 0.29
N TYR A 80 -11.49 -2.73 0.49
CA TYR A 80 -10.17 -2.79 1.09
C TYR A 80 -9.30 -3.87 0.45
N ALA A 81 -7.98 -3.70 0.56
CA ALA A 81 -6.99 -4.68 0.17
C ALA A 81 -5.84 -4.71 1.19
N GLU A 82 -5.61 -5.86 1.81
CA GLU A 82 -4.46 -6.10 2.67
C GLU A 82 -3.36 -6.83 1.91
N ARG A 83 -2.12 -6.33 1.96
CA ARG A 83 -0.94 -6.99 1.39
C ARG A 83 0.17 -7.05 2.42
N SER A 84 0.87 -8.17 2.48
CA SER A 84 1.99 -8.40 3.38
C SER A 84 3.17 -8.99 2.62
N VAL A 85 4.29 -8.28 2.65
CA VAL A 85 5.61 -8.70 2.14
C VAL A 85 6.61 -8.95 3.27
N CYS A 86 6.15 -8.98 4.54
CA CYS A 86 7.00 -9.33 5.67
C CYS A 86 7.65 -10.71 5.45
N ALA A 87 8.95 -10.81 5.69
CA ALA A 87 9.64 -12.09 5.70
C ALA A 87 8.97 -13.01 6.71
N LYS A 88 8.47 -14.17 6.26
CA LYS A 88 8.02 -15.21 7.18
C LYS A 88 9.25 -15.65 7.97
N SER A 89 9.26 -15.44 9.28
CA SER A 89 10.21 -16.13 10.15
C SER A 89 10.01 -17.63 9.90
N ARG A 90 10.95 -18.26 9.19
CA ARG A 90 10.98 -19.73 9.11
C ARG A 90 11.20 -20.22 10.54
N PRO A 91 10.31 -21.03 11.14
CA PRO A 91 10.68 -21.82 12.29
C PRO A 91 11.54 -22.96 11.75
N GLY A 92 12.86 -22.87 11.90
CA GLY A 92 13.78 -23.91 11.45
C GLY A 92 14.95 -23.35 10.66
N GLY A 93 16.02 -23.08 11.38
CA GLY A 93 17.33 -22.69 10.88
C GLY A 93 18.35 -22.83 11.99
N GLU A 94 18.47 -24.03 12.56
CA GLU A 94 19.73 -24.48 13.15
C GLU A 94 20.72 -24.65 11.99
N GLU A 95 21.65 -23.71 11.87
CA GLU A 95 22.97 -23.95 11.29
C GLU A 95 23.93 -22.89 11.85
N GLU A 96 24.52 -23.17 13.01
CA GLU A 96 25.92 -22.81 13.27
C GLU A 96 26.65 -24.13 13.51
N ARG A 97 27.75 -24.28 12.78
CA ARG A 97 28.54 -25.48 12.62
C ARG A 97 29.73 -25.47 13.57
#